data_AF-A0A9P1CQ96-F1
#
_entry.id   AF-A0A9P1CQ96-F1
#
_cell.length_a   1.000
_cell.length_b   1.000
_cell.length_c   1.000
_cell.angle_alpha   90.00
_cell.angle_beta   90.00
_cell.angle_gamma   90.00
#
_symmetry.space_group_name_H-M   'P 1'
#
loop_
_entity.id
_entity.type
_entity.pdbx_description
1 polymer ?
#
loop_
_entity_poly.entity_id
_entity_poly.type
_entity_poly.pdbx_seq_one_letter_code
_entity_poly.pdbx_strand_id
1 'polypeptide(L)'
;MKGPNKRCHEPTFNFLDVVSFKPDVPWQEQREADLQRGIKLWIAVTSRWHDECSMAHKLREMRTEEEVFNMFAHVFSGRAPVTVRKRGAAVLRICDYLETNMLEAFPMQEITFYRFLCHEASMGAPASRLKGFLQAVAFCKHVLDVGELQCILDSKRCSGVATETCPKERRQASPLTVLELRKLHEVVDDGSDPWDSVFAGAALLCCYCRGRWGDLMRSESTFIDNDAEGKPAYVETRIGRHKTMSSQMHRHQFLPMVAPVMGVHGGDWATPWMQQRFKLGLEFPPQGLVMPAPDKDGQVSQRPLESGECGKWLRRLLGLDVAAGSDSSRRVSSHSLKSTMLSFAAKRGLSVPDRLMLGYHASQMHMAMVYSRDGAAASLILLERLIDEIEHGDELQKSSSSDSTSSSDSSSGGIPENHGLNKVFAPPKPPEGFQSWQHAKLKTVHLTEPGYFRVFVCGRPVGSFHHRITQDPRFDSPVCWACFNKAARGNEQQAT
;
A
#
# COMPACT_ATOMS: atom_id res chain seq x y z
N MET A 1 -58.63 -15.87 -23.15
CA MET A 1 -58.01 -16.03 -21.82
C MET A 1 -56.53 -15.64 -21.93
N LYS A 2 -56.16 -14.44 -21.48
CA LYS A 2 -54.75 -14.03 -21.36
C LYS A 2 -54.28 -14.49 -19.98
N GLY A 3 -53.27 -15.37 -19.94
CA GLY A 3 -52.68 -15.86 -18.70
C GLY A 3 -52.00 -14.74 -17.90
N PRO A 4 -51.85 -14.88 -16.57
CA PRO A 4 -51.36 -13.82 -15.72
C PRO A 4 -49.87 -13.58 -15.97
N ASN A 5 -49.51 -12.30 -16.16
CA ASN A 5 -48.13 -11.81 -16.13
C ASN A 5 -47.47 -12.28 -14.83
N LYS A 6 -46.48 -13.16 -14.93
CA LYS A 6 -45.52 -13.39 -13.84
C LYS A 6 -44.76 -12.09 -13.64
N ARG A 7 -45.16 -11.30 -12.64
CA ARG A 7 -44.31 -10.23 -12.10
C ARG A 7 -43.02 -10.90 -11.62
N CYS A 8 -41.90 -10.63 -12.29
CA CYS A 8 -40.60 -10.86 -11.70
C CYS A 8 -40.53 -9.94 -10.48
N HIS A 9 -40.65 -10.50 -9.28
CA HIS A 9 -40.28 -9.79 -8.08
C HIS A 9 -38.76 -9.62 -8.15
N GLU A 10 -38.30 -8.42 -8.50
CA GLU A 10 -36.96 -8.02 -8.12
C GLU A 10 -36.87 -8.16 -6.59
N PRO A 11 -35.86 -8.85 -6.04
CA PRO A 11 -35.72 -8.94 -4.60
C PRO A 11 -35.54 -7.51 -4.08
N THR A 12 -36.43 -7.08 -3.18
CA THR A 12 -36.23 -5.84 -2.42
C THR A 12 -35.09 -6.09 -1.45
N PHE A 13 -33.87 -5.86 -1.92
CA PHE A 13 -32.66 -6.02 -1.15
C PHE A 13 -32.60 -4.88 -0.11
N ASN A 14 -32.37 -5.17 1.17
CA ASN A 14 -32.30 -4.15 2.25
C ASN A 14 -30.98 -4.27 3.05
N PHE A 15 -30.44 -3.19 3.62
CA PHE A 15 -29.20 -3.18 4.42
C PHE A 15 -29.13 -4.32 5.47
N LEU A 16 -30.28 -4.83 5.93
CA LEU A 16 -30.43 -5.99 6.81
C LEU A 16 -29.70 -7.25 6.32
N ASP A 17 -29.49 -7.41 5.01
CA ASP A 17 -28.79 -8.56 4.44
C ASP A 17 -27.27 -8.51 4.65
N VAL A 18 -26.72 -7.31 4.89
CA VAL A 18 -25.27 -7.05 4.86
C VAL A 18 -24.74 -6.45 6.17
N VAL A 19 -25.61 -5.84 6.98
CA VAL A 19 -25.31 -5.30 8.31
C VAL A 19 -25.66 -6.32 9.38
N SER A 20 -24.72 -6.58 10.29
CA SER A 20 -24.91 -7.54 11.39
C SER A 20 -25.50 -6.84 12.62
N PHE A 21 -26.43 -7.50 13.30
CA PHE A 21 -26.97 -7.01 14.57
C PHE A 21 -25.89 -7.05 15.66
N LYS A 22 -25.58 -5.87 16.22
CA LYS A 22 -24.56 -5.67 17.26
C LYS A 22 -25.01 -4.56 18.21
N PRO A 23 -24.48 -4.52 19.45
CA PRO A 23 -24.72 -3.41 20.36
C PRO A 23 -24.35 -2.06 19.73
N ASP A 24 -25.22 -1.07 19.91
CA ASP A 24 -24.96 0.31 19.50
C ASP A 24 -24.01 0.96 20.49
N VAL A 25 -22.72 0.99 20.13
CA VAL A 25 -21.65 1.50 20.98
C VAL A 25 -20.71 2.34 20.12
N PRO A 26 -20.37 3.58 20.54
CA PRO A 26 -19.37 4.40 19.88
C PRO A 26 -18.04 3.69 19.68
N TRP A 27 -17.31 4.04 18.63
CA TRP A 27 -16.05 3.37 18.31
C TRP A 27 -14.98 3.54 19.42
N GLN A 28 -15.02 4.65 20.16
CA GLN A 28 -14.12 4.95 21.27
C GLN A 28 -14.32 3.94 22.41
N GLU A 29 -15.58 3.75 22.81
CA GLU A 29 -15.98 2.78 23.84
C GLU A 29 -15.76 1.34 23.37
N GLN A 30 -16.11 1.03 22.12
CA GLN A 30 -15.86 -0.29 21.53
C GLN A 30 -14.36 -0.64 21.58
N ARG A 31 -13.49 0.33 21.28
CA ARG A 31 -12.03 0.17 21.33
C ARG A 31 -11.54 -0.04 22.76
N GLU A 32 -12.09 0.70 23.72
CA GLU A 32 -11.74 0.56 25.14
C GLU A 32 -12.16 -0.82 25.66
N ALA A 33 -13.41 -1.24 25.43
CA ALA A 33 -13.89 -2.57 25.76
C ALA A 33 -13.04 -3.68 25.11
N ASP A 34 -12.58 -3.47 23.87
CA ASP A 34 -11.64 -4.37 23.19
C ASP A 34 -10.28 -4.47 23.89
N LEU A 35 -9.76 -3.35 24.41
CA LEU A 35 -8.51 -3.32 25.17
C LEU A 35 -8.67 -4.05 26.51
N GLN A 36 -9.75 -3.77 27.24
CA GLN A 36 -10.06 -4.44 28.50
C GLN A 36 -10.17 -5.96 28.33
N ARG A 37 -10.82 -6.44 27.26
CA ARG A 37 -10.83 -7.87 26.90
C ARG A 37 -9.42 -8.42 26.65
N GLY A 38 -8.57 -7.63 26.01
CA GLY A 38 -7.15 -7.96 25.82
C GLY A 38 -6.39 -8.07 27.14
N ILE A 39 -6.58 -7.12 28.06
CA ILE A 39 -5.95 -7.12 29.38
C ILE A 39 -6.37 -8.36 30.18
N LYS A 40 -7.69 -8.64 30.25
CA LYS A 40 -8.22 -9.83 30.94
C LYS A 40 -7.64 -11.13 30.38
N LEU A 41 -7.47 -11.22 29.06
CA LEU A 41 -6.79 -12.35 28.43
C LEU A 41 -5.33 -12.46 28.89
N TRP A 42 -4.59 -11.35 28.96
CA TRP A 42 -3.19 -11.39 29.41
C TRP A 42 -3.03 -11.71 30.89
N ILE A 43 -3.94 -11.27 31.75
CA ILE A 43 -3.98 -11.69 33.16
C ILE A 43 -4.14 -13.22 33.22
N ALA A 44 -5.11 -13.79 32.50
CA ALA A 44 -5.32 -15.25 32.46
C ALA A 44 -4.17 -16.02 31.79
N VAL A 45 -3.47 -15.42 30.83
CA VAL A 45 -2.31 -16.04 30.18
C VAL A 45 -1.10 -16.07 31.13
N THR A 46 -0.82 -14.94 31.79
CA THR A 46 0.34 -14.82 32.67
C THR A 46 0.20 -15.56 33.99
N SER A 47 -1.03 -15.85 34.44
CA SER A 47 -1.26 -16.72 35.59
C SER A 47 -0.85 -18.19 35.36
N ARG A 48 -0.56 -18.58 34.12
CA ARG A 48 -0.08 -19.92 33.74
C ARG A 48 1.44 -19.98 33.52
N TRP A 49 2.14 -18.88 33.82
CA TRP A 49 3.58 -18.78 33.56
C TRP A 49 4.39 -19.35 34.71
N HIS A 50 5.65 -19.68 34.42
CA HIS A 50 6.62 -20.13 35.39
C HIS A 50 6.81 -19.06 36.47
N ASP A 51 6.74 -19.50 37.73
CA ASP A 51 6.76 -18.64 38.90
C ASP A 51 8.04 -17.81 39.06
N GLU A 52 9.14 -18.25 38.46
CA GLU A 52 10.43 -17.56 38.55
C GLU A 52 10.69 -16.59 37.38
N CYS A 53 9.77 -16.44 36.44
CA CYS A 53 9.98 -15.53 35.31
C CYS A 53 9.86 -14.06 35.72
N SER A 54 10.55 -13.18 34.98
CA SER A 54 10.61 -11.74 35.26
C SER A 54 9.23 -11.09 35.38
N MET A 55 8.27 -11.53 34.56
CA MET A 55 6.89 -11.02 34.58
C MET A 55 6.13 -11.50 35.83
N ALA A 56 6.33 -12.74 36.26
CA ALA A 56 5.73 -13.25 37.49
C ALA A 56 6.21 -12.47 38.72
N HIS A 57 7.50 -12.11 38.77
CA HIS A 57 8.04 -11.23 39.81
C HIS A 57 7.37 -9.86 39.83
N LYS A 58 7.26 -9.19 38.67
CA LYS A 58 6.55 -7.90 38.54
C LYS A 58 5.08 -7.99 38.95
N LEU A 59 4.42 -9.11 38.65
CA LEU A 59 3.03 -9.33 39.05
C LEU A 59 2.88 -9.48 40.57
N ARG A 60 3.84 -10.11 41.27
CA ARG A 60 3.82 -10.26 42.74
C ARG A 60 4.03 -8.94 43.48
N GLU A 61 4.64 -7.94 42.84
CA GLU A 61 4.77 -6.59 43.40
C GLU A 61 3.41 -5.86 43.47
N MET A 62 2.42 -6.29 42.67
CA MET A 62 1.08 -5.70 42.68
C MET A 62 0.27 -6.23 43.86
N ARG A 63 -0.40 -5.33 44.58
CA ARG A 63 -1.12 -5.63 45.83
C ARG A 63 -2.58 -6.02 45.61
N THR A 64 -3.17 -5.60 44.50
CA THR A 64 -4.59 -5.83 44.19
C THR A 64 -4.79 -6.21 42.72
N GLU A 65 -5.91 -6.85 42.41
CA GLU A 65 -6.30 -7.15 41.01
C GLU A 65 -6.43 -5.88 40.16
N GLU A 66 -6.83 -4.76 40.79
CA GLU A 66 -6.90 -3.45 40.13
C GLU A 66 -5.50 -2.93 39.75
N GLU A 67 -4.51 -3.06 40.64
CA GLU A 67 -3.11 -2.71 40.34
C GLU A 67 -2.57 -3.56 39.18
N VAL A 68 -2.86 -4.86 39.16
CA VAL A 68 -2.50 -5.76 38.05
C VAL A 68 -3.13 -5.30 36.74
N PHE A 69 -4.43 -4.98 36.75
CA PHE A 69 -5.15 -4.52 35.57
C PHE A 69 -4.55 -3.20 35.04
N ASN A 70 -4.32 -2.23 35.91
CA ASN A 70 -3.75 -0.93 35.57
C ASN A 70 -2.32 -1.06 35.05
N MET A 71 -1.50 -1.95 35.62
CA MET A 71 -0.15 -2.25 35.14
C MET A 71 -0.19 -2.77 33.70
N PHE A 72 -1.06 -3.73 33.37
CA PHE A 72 -1.24 -4.17 31.99
C PHE A 72 -1.77 -3.05 31.06
N ALA A 73 -2.68 -2.20 31.54
CA ALA A 73 -3.17 -1.06 30.77
C ALA A 73 -2.04 -0.10 30.40
N HIS A 74 -1.11 0.18 31.33
CA HIS A 74 0.08 0.99 31.08
C HIS A 74 1.06 0.30 30.11
N VAL A 75 1.34 -0.99 30.32
CA VAL A 75 2.23 -1.77 29.45
C VAL A 75 1.71 -1.85 28.01
N PHE A 76 0.40 -1.93 27.82
CA PHE A 76 -0.23 -1.95 26.51
C PHE A 76 -0.58 -0.56 25.96
N SER A 77 -0.20 0.52 26.64
CA SER A 77 -0.41 1.87 26.17
C SER A 77 0.20 2.08 24.77
N GLY A 78 -0.54 2.77 23.90
CA GLY A 78 -0.16 2.95 22.49
C GLY A 78 -0.24 1.71 21.61
N ARG A 79 -0.62 0.53 22.13
CA ARG A 79 -0.81 -0.69 21.32
C ARG A 79 -2.26 -0.80 20.84
N ALA A 80 -2.44 -1.34 19.63
CA ALA A 80 -3.78 -1.60 19.11
C ALA A 80 -4.41 -2.80 19.86
N PRO A 81 -5.66 -2.72 20.33
CA PRO A 81 -6.31 -3.82 21.07
C PRO A 81 -6.31 -5.16 20.33
N VAL A 82 -6.51 -5.12 19.01
CA VAL A 82 -6.41 -6.32 18.15
C VAL A 82 -5.03 -6.98 18.22
N THR A 83 -3.95 -6.19 18.34
CA THR A 83 -2.59 -6.73 18.50
C THR A 83 -2.44 -7.39 19.85
N VAL A 84 -2.83 -6.71 20.93
CA VAL A 84 -2.79 -7.24 22.30
C VAL A 84 -3.51 -8.58 22.38
N ARG A 85 -4.75 -8.67 21.89
CA ARG A 85 -5.53 -9.91 21.85
C ARG A 85 -4.88 -11.00 20.99
N LYS A 86 -4.43 -10.65 19.78
CA LYS A 86 -3.82 -11.62 18.85
C LYS A 86 -2.55 -12.23 19.43
N ARG A 87 -1.73 -11.44 20.14
CA ARG A 87 -0.51 -11.93 20.79
C ARG A 87 -0.84 -12.76 22.02
N GLY A 88 -1.77 -12.31 22.87
CA GLY A 88 -2.24 -13.06 24.03
C GLY A 88 -2.79 -14.43 23.63
N ALA A 89 -3.64 -14.51 22.61
CA ALA A 89 -4.22 -15.76 22.13
C ALA A 89 -3.16 -16.71 21.53
N ALA A 90 -2.12 -16.17 20.89
CA ALA A 90 -1.01 -16.98 20.37
C ALA A 90 -0.17 -17.57 21.52
N VAL A 91 0.08 -16.80 22.59
CA VAL A 91 0.76 -17.28 23.80
C VAL A 91 -0.10 -18.27 24.57
N LEU A 92 -1.42 -18.02 24.69
CA LEU A 92 -2.34 -18.96 25.31
C LEU A 92 -2.27 -20.34 24.65
N ARG A 93 -2.27 -20.38 23.32
CA ARG A 93 -2.13 -21.62 22.56
C ARG A 93 -0.79 -22.32 22.76
N ILE A 94 0.26 -21.54 23.03
CA ILE A 94 1.56 -22.09 23.42
C ILE A 94 1.46 -22.70 24.83
N CYS A 95 0.86 -22.01 25.81
CA CYS A 95 0.63 -22.56 27.15
C CYS A 95 -0.22 -23.84 27.11
N ASP A 96 -1.27 -23.87 26.29
CA ASP A 96 -2.12 -25.06 26.08
C ASP A 96 -1.30 -26.26 25.59
N TYR A 97 -0.38 -26.03 24.65
CA TYR A 97 0.52 -27.07 24.18
C TYR A 97 1.48 -27.56 25.27
N LEU A 98 2.05 -26.66 26.07
CA LEU A 98 2.97 -27.02 27.15
C LEU A 98 2.27 -27.89 28.21
N GLU A 99 1.09 -27.47 28.67
CA GLU A 99 0.32 -28.19 29.68
C GLU A 99 -0.18 -29.55 29.15
N THR A 100 -0.74 -29.58 27.94
CA THR A 100 -1.24 -30.82 27.32
C THR A 100 -0.15 -31.88 27.19
N ASN A 101 1.11 -31.45 26.97
CA ASN A 101 2.25 -32.35 26.81
C ASN A 101 3.09 -32.50 28.10
N MET A 102 2.62 -31.99 29.24
CA MET A 102 3.33 -32.03 30.53
C MET A 102 4.77 -31.51 30.45
N LEU A 103 4.96 -30.39 29.76
CA LEU A 103 6.25 -29.71 29.58
C LEU A 103 6.42 -28.58 30.61
N GLU A 104 7.59 -27.96 30.62
CA GLU A 104 7.86 -26.77 31.43
C GLU A 104 6.87 -25.63 31.13
N ALA A 105 6.54 -24.82 32.14
CA ALA A 105 5.66 -23.66 31.97
C ALA A 105 6.32 -22.55 31.13
N PHE A 106 5.51 -21.68 30.52
CA PHE A 106 6.03 -20.52 29.79
C PHE A 106 6.65 -19.51 30.77
N PRO A 107 7.79 -18.85 30.51
CA PRO A 107 8.66 -18.95 29.33
C PRO A 107 9.42 -20.29 29.26
N MET A 108 9.35 -20.95 28.11
CA MET A 108 10.04 -22.23 27.88
C MET A 108 11.47 -22.05 27.37
N GLN A 109 12.24 -23.15 27.35
CA GLN A 109 13.51 -23.23 26.65
C GLN A 109 13.34 -23.21 25.13
N GLU A 110 14.40 -22.79 24.44
CA GLU A 110 14.40 -22.69 22.97
C GLU A 110 14.08 -24.02 22.29
N ILE A 111 14.58 -25.15 22.81
CA ILE A 111 14.35 -26.46 22.21
C ILE A 111 12.87 -26.86 22.29
N THR A 112 12.19 -26.51 23.39
CA THR A 112 10.77 -26.76 23.60
C THR A 112 9.94 -25.95 22.61
N PHE A 113 10.27 -24.67 22.45
CA PHE A 113 9.58 -23.81 21.47
C PHE A 113 9.83 -24.25 20.02
N TYR A 114 11.05 -24.66 19.68
CA TYR A 114 11.37 -25.23 18.36
C TYR A 114 10.51 -26.48 18.07
N ARG A 115 10.40 -27.40 19.03
CA ARG A 115 9.55 -28.60 18.91
C ARG A 115 8.07 -28.25 18.74
N PHE A 116 7.58 -27.25 19.46
CA PHE A 116 6.22 -26.71 19.26
C PHE A 116 6.01 -26.22 17.83
N LEU A 117 6.94 -25.43 17.27
CA LEU A 117 6.83 -24.96 15.88
C LEU A 117 6.85 -26.13 14.88
N CYS A 118 7.72 -27.13 15.09
CA CYS A 118 7.75 -28.35 14.26
C CYS A 118 6.42 -29.11 14.33
N HIS A 119 5.85 -29.24 15.52
CA HIS A 119 4.55 -29.89 15.72
C HIS A 119 3.45 -29.13 14.96
N GLU A 120 3.34 -27.82 15.12
CA GLU A 120 2.36 -27.00 14.39
C GLU A 120 2.54 -27.12 12.87
N ALA A 121 3.78 -27.10 12.38
CA ALA A 121 4.08 -27.31 10.97
C ALA A 121 3.63 -28.70 10.49
N SER A 122 3.87 -29.76 11.28
CA SER A 122 3.45 -31.13 10.96
C SER A 122 1.93 -31.28 10.90
N MET A 123 1.19 -30.46 11.66
CA MET A 123 -0.27 -30.37 11.64
C MET A 123 -0.81 -29.49 10.49
N GLY A 124 0.06 -29.08 9.56
CA GLY A 124 -0.32 -28.28 8.39
C GLY A 124 -0.52 -26.80 8.67
N ALA A 125 -0.01 -26.26 9.79
CA ALA A 125 -0.08 -24.83 10.05
C ALA A 125 0.67 -24.02 8.97
N PRO A 126 0.09 -22.94 8.43
CA PRO A 126 0.78 -22.12 7.45
C PRO A 126 1.95 -21.37 8.09
N ALA A 127 3.01 -21.08 7.33
CA ALA A 127 4.19 -20.38 7.83
C ALA A 127 3.85 -19.00 8.44
N SER A 128 2.80 -18.34 7.95
CA SER A 128 2.28 -17.09 8.53
C SER A 128 1.77 -17.24 9.97
N ARG A 129 1.21 -18.41 10.33
CA ARG A 129 0.81 -18.74 11.71
C ARG A 129 2.05 -18.97 12.59
N LEU A 130 3.04 -19.69 12.08
CA LEU A 130 4.31 -19.93 12.78
C LEU A 130 5.07 -18.63 13.05
N LYS A 131 5.16 -17.73 12.05
CA LYS A 131 5.64 -16.36 12.24
C LYS A 131 4.81 -15.59 13.27
N GLY A 132 3.51 -15.86 13.33
CA GLY A 132 2.60 -15.31 14.33
C GLY A 132 3.01 -15.66 15.77
N PHE A 133 3.44 -16.90 16.03
CA PHE A 133 3.96 -17.34 17.32
C PHE A 133 5.30 -16.69 17.67
N LEU A 134 6.26 -16.64 16.73
CA LEU A 134 7.52 -15.93 16.92
C LEU A 134 7.30 -14.45 17.28
N GLN A 135 6.36 -13.79 16.60
CA GLN A 135 5.99 -12.42 16.90
C GLN A 135 5.26 -12.27 18.25
N ALA A 136 4.63 -13.32 18.77
CA ALA A 136 4.03 -13.33 20.10
C ALA A 136 5.10 -13.46 21.19
N VAL A 137 6.09 -14.33 20.98
CA VAL A 137 7.30 -14.40 21.82
C VAL A 137 8.05 -13.07 21.81
N ALA A 138 8.25 -12.46 20.64
CA ALA A 138 8.86 -11.13 20.53
C ALA A 138 8.04 -10.05 21.24
N PHE A 139 6.71 -10.17 21.23
CA PHE A 139 5.84 -9.27 21.98
C PHE A 139 6.02 -9.43 23.49
N CYS A 140 6.03 -10.65 24.02
CA CYS A 140 6.34 -10.88 25.44
C CYS A 140 7.71 -10.30 25.81
N LYS A 141 8.72 -10.57 24.99
CA LYS A 141 10.08 -10.11 25.23
C LYS A 141 10.23 -8.59 25.22
N HIS A 142 9.71 -7.91 24.20
CA HIS A 142 9.92 -6.47 24.02
C HIS A 142 8.85 -5.57 24.64
N VAL A 143 7.64 -6.08 24.88
CA VAL A 143 6.54 -5.30 25.46
C VAL A 143 6.33 -5.62 26.94
N LEU A 144 6.42 -6.91 27.31
CA LEU A 144 6.29 -7.34 28.72
C LEU A 144 7.65 -7.44 29.42
N ASP A 145 8.76 -7.21 28.69
CA ASP A 145 10.12 -7.23 29.24
C ASP A 145 10.48 -8.58 29.89
N VAL A 146 10.19 -9.65 29.15
CA VAL A 146 10.53 -11.05 29.47
C VAL A 146 11.85 -11.40 28.80
N GLY A 147 12.96 -11.15 29.50
CA GLY A 147 14.32 -11.28 28.97
C GLY A 147 14.72 -12.70 28.57
N GLU A 148 14.17 -13.69 29.28
CA GLU A 148 14.39 -15.13 29.14
C GLU A 148 14.10 -15.63 27.71
N LEU A 149 13.20 -14.95 26.99
CA LEU A 149 12.80 -15.29 25.63
C LEU A 149 13.79 -14.85 24.55
N GLN A 150 14.89 -14.17 24.89
CA GLN A 150 15.91 -13.75 23.90
C GLN A 150 16.46 -14.94 23.10
N CYS A 151 16.75 -16.04 23.78
CA CYS A 151 17.35 -17.23 23.16
C CYS A 151 16.48 -17.81 22.02
N ILE A 152 15.15 -17.75 22.16
CA ILE A 152 14.20 -18.20 21.15
C ILE A 152 14.26 -17.30 19.90
N LEU A 153 14.40 -15.99 20.09
CA LEU A 153 14.40 -15.03 18.97
C LEU A 153 15.72 -15.03 18.19
N ASP A 154 16.83 -15.35 18.86
CA ASP A 154 18.14 -15.50 18.22
C ASP A 154 18.28 -16.84 17.47
N SER A 155 17.43 -17.81 17.81
CA SER A 155 17.47 -19.15 17.24
C SER A 155 17.16 -19.16 15.74
N LYS A 156 18.18 -19.54 14.96
CA LYS A 156 18.04 -19.84 13.53
C LYS A 156 17.11 -21.03 13.29
N ARG A 157 17.04 -21.98 14.21
CA ARG A 157 16.10 -23.11 14.13
C ARG A 157 14.66 -22.64 14.15
N CYS A 158 14.30 -21.83 15.16
CA CYS A 158 12.94 -21.31 15.31
C CYS A 158 12.54 -20.43 14.13
N SER A 159 13.43 -19.56 13.65
CA SER A 159 13.18 -18.75 12.45
C SER A 159 13.05 -19.59 11.17
N GLY A 160 13.83 -20.68 11.08
CA GLY A 160 13.85 -21.59 9.93
C GLY A 160 12.53 -22.32 9.73
N VAL A 161 11.94 -22.87 10.80
CA VAL A 161 10.63 -23.58 10.70
C VAL A 161 9.51 -22.66 10.22
N ALA A 162 9.56 -21.39 10.64
CA ALA A 162 8.57 -20.40 10.24
C ALA A 162 8.82 -19.78 8.85
N THR A 163 9.89 -20.18 8.15
CA THR A 163 10.19 -19.66 6.82
C THR A 163 9.27 -20.29 5.78
N GLU A 164 8.68 -19.47 4.91
CA GLU A 164 7.86 -19.97 3.81
C GLU A 164 8.82 -20.51 2.74
N THR A 165 8.83 -21.83 2.55
CA THR A 165 9.70 -22.52 1.57
C THR A 165 9.07 -22.61 0.19
N CYS A 166 7.73 -22.50 0.10
CA CYS A 166 7.00 -22.54 -1.17
C CYS A 166 6.36 -21.17 -1.45
N PRO A 167 6.75 -20.48 -2.53
CA PRO A 167 6.08 -19.26 -2.96
C PRO A 167 4.60 -19.55 -3.22
N LYS A 168 3.73 -18.94 -2.42
CA LYS A 168 2.28 -18.98 -2.61
C LYS A 168 1.81 -17.66 -3.16
N GLU A 169 0.92 -17.72 -4.15
CA GLU A 169 0.24 -16.53 -4.64
C GLU A 169 -0.55 -15.87 -3.50
N ARG A 170 -0.30 -14.57 -3.27
CA ARG A 170 -0.98 -13.83 -2.20
C ARG A 170 -2.40 -13.52 -2.61
N ARG A 171 -3.38 -14.12 -1.93
CA ARG A 171 -4.81 -13.81 -2.10
C ARG A 171 -5.19 -12.44 -1.52
N GLN A 172 -4.88 -11.38 -2.25
CA GLN A 172 -5.20 -9.99 -1.89
C GLN A 172 -6.57 -9.57 -2.44
N ALA A 173 -7.16 -8.52 -1.86
CA ALA A 173 -8.40 -7.94 -2.37
C ALA A 173 -8.15 -7.21 -3.69
N SER A 174 -9.01 -7.45 -4.68
CA SER A 174 -8.96 -6.86 -6.03
C SER A 174 -9.47 -5.43 -6.08
N PRO A 175 -8.76 -4.50 -6.74
CA PRO A 175 -9.26 -3.22 -7.20
C PRO A 175 -10.63 -3.36 -7.84
N LEU A 176 -11.44 -2.34 -7.63
CA LEU A 176 -12.66 -2.18 -8.42
C LEU A 176 -12.29 -1.88 -9.87
N THR A 177 -13.11 -2.37 -10.81
CA THR A 177 -13.05 -1.90 -12.20
C THR A 177 -13.62 -0.48 -12.31
N VAL A 178 -13.38 0.17 -13.44
CA VAL A 178 -13.98 1.48 -13.73
C VAL A 178 -15.51 1.38 -13.77
N LEU A 179 -16.06 0.29 -14.33
CA LEU A 179 -17.51 0.05 -14.37
C LEU A 179 -18.11 -0.08 -12.96
N GLU A 180 -17.45 -0.82 -12.08
CA GLU A 180 -17.87 -0.96 -10.68
C GLU A 180 -17.77 0.36 -9.92
N LEU A 181 -16.73 1.15 -10.18
CA LEU A 181 -16.60 2.46 -9.55
C LEU A 181 -17.69 3.42 -10.06
N ARG A 182 -17.99 3.42 -11.36
CA ARG A 182 -19.13 4.15 -11.95
C ARG A 182 -20.47 3.70 -11.37
N LYS A 183 -20.64 2.40 -11.12
CA LYS A 183 -21.86 1.89 -10.48
C LYS A 183 -22.09 2.49 -9.09
N LEU A 184 -21.03 2.72 -8.32
CA LEU A 184 -21.14 3.43 -7.03
C LEU A 184 -21.55 4.90 -7.20
N HIS A 185 -21.10 5.58 -8.25
CA HIS A 185 -21.58 6.94 -8.57
C HIS A 185 -23.05 6.93 -8.94
N GLU A 186 -23.47 6.03 -9.83
CA GLU A 186 -24.89 5.87 -10.20
C GLU A 186 -25.77 5.66 -8.97
N VAL A 187 -25.34 4.85 -7.99
CA VAL A 187 -26.12 4.61 -6.76
C VAL A 187 -26.25 5.90 -5.92
N VAL A 188 -25.20 6.73 -5.86
CA VAL A 188 -25.26 8.02 -5.16
C VAL A 188 -26.20 9.00 -5.87
N ASP A 189 -26.12 9.07 -7.19
CA ASP A 189 -26.88 10.01 -8.03
C ASP A 189 -28.36 9.63 -8.11
N ASP A 190 -28.66 8.34 -8.28
CA ASP A 190 -30.02 7.81 -8.36
C ASP A 190 -30.77 8.01 -7.04
N GLY A 191 -30.13 7.72 -5.91
CA GLY A 191 -30.70 8.04 -4.61
C GLY A 191 -31.93 7.22 -4.21
N SER A 192 -32.25 6.12 -4.90
CA SER A 192 -33.48 5.33 -4.66
C SER A 192 -33.55 4.75 -3.24
N ASP A 193 -32.45 4.17 -2.76
CA ASP A 193 -32.31 3.73 -1.37
C ASP A 193 -31.32 4.66 -0.64
N PRO A 194 -31.76 5.41 0.39
CA PRO A 194 -30.90 6.37 1.09
C PRO A 194 -29.67 5.72 1.74
N TRP A 195 -29.79 4.50 2.28
CA TRP A 195 -28.69 3.82 2.96
C TRP A 195 -27.66 3.29 1.98
N ASP A 196 -28.10 2.72 0.85
CA ASP A 196 -27.22 2.31 -0.25
C ASP A 196 -26.48 3.53 -0.83
N SER A 197 -27.16 4.66 -0.98
CA SER A 197 -26.57 5.92 -1.47
C SER A 197 -25.52 6.47 -0.51
N VAL A 198 -25.83 6.51 0.79
CA VAL A 198 -24.87 6.97 1.81
C VAL A 198 -23.68 6.02 1.92
N PHE A 199 -23.91 4.71 1.85
CA PHE A 199 -22.84 3.71 1.81
C PHE A 199 -21.96 3.88 0.57
N ALA A 200 -22.55 4.04 -0.61
CA ALA A 200 -21.83 4.20 -1.87
C ALA A 200 -20.94 5.45 -1.83
N GLY A 201 -21.44 6.59 -1.33
CA GLY A 201 -20.63 7.80 -1.17
C GLY A 201 -19.51 7.64 -0.13
N ALA A 202 -19.74 6.91 0.97
CA ALA A 202 -18.67 6.59 1.92
C ALA A 202 -17.60 5.66 1.31
N ALA A 203 -18.01 4.72 0.44
CA ALA A 203 -17.10 3.87 -0.32
C ALA A 203 -16.29 4.67 -1.34
N LEU A 204 -16.91 5.63 -2.04
CA LEU A 204 -16.23 6.57 -2.94
C LEU A 204 -15.22 7.42 -2.19
N LEU A 205 -15.61 8.02 -1.05
CA LEU A 205 -14.68 8.75 -0.19
C LEU A 205 -13.47 7.88 0.17
N CYS A 206 -13.69 6.68 0.68
CA CYS A 206 -12.61 5.74 1.05
C CYS A 206 -11.70 5.38 -0.15
N CYS A 207 -12.28 5.20 -1.33
CA CYS A 207 -11.56 4.89 -2.57
C CYS A 207 -10.69 6.08 -3.01
N TYR A 208 -11.29 7.26 -3.12
CA TYR A 208 -10.63 8.47 -3.61
C TYR A 208 -9.65 9.05 -2.62
N CYS A 209 -9.83 8.84 -1.32
CA CYS A 209 -8.83 9.18 -0.33
C CYS A 209 -7.78 8.07 -0.14
N ARG A 210 -7.84 6.93 -0.87
CA ARG A 210 -6.94 5.77 -0.74
C ARG A 210 -6.83 5.27 0.72
N GLY A 211 -7.93 5.37 1.44
CA GLY A 211 -8.05 5.08 2.85
C GLY A 211 -8.17 3.60 3.17
N ARG A 212 -7.83 3.20 4.41
CA ARG A 212 -8.38 1.94 4.93
C ARG A 212 -9.77 2.24 5.49
N TRP A 213 -10.77 1.44 5.15
CA TRP A 213 -12.13 1.61 5.66
C TRP A 213 -12.19 1.78 7.18
N GLY A 214 -11.53 0.87 7.92
CA GLY A 214 -11.50 0.96 9.37
C GLY A 214 -10.83 2.23 9.90
N ASP A 215 -9.89 2.84 9.17
CA ASP A 215 -9.26 4.11 9.58
C ASP A 215 -10.25 5.27 9.32
N LEU A 216 -10.93 5.30 8.16
CA LEU A 216 -11.97 6.29 7.81
C LEU A 216 -13.18 6.28 8.78
N MET A 217 -13.57 5.09 9.27
CA MET A 217 -14.65 4.95 10.24
C MET A 217 -14.31 5.50 11.63
N ARG A 218 -13.04 5.81 11.90
CA ARG A 218 -12.56 6.42 13.14
C ARG A 218 -12.04 7.84 12.90
N SER A 219 -12.49 8.50 11.83
CA SER A 219 -12.19 9.90 11.59
C SER A 219 -12.75 10.76 12.74
N GLU A 220 -11.95 11.72 13.18
CA GLU A 220 -12.29 12.62 14.29
C GLU A 220 -12.89 13.94 13.81
N SER A 221 -12.60 14.32 12.56
CA SER A 221 -13.19 15.48 11.89
C SER A 221 -13.27 15.29 10.38
N THR A 222 -14.23 15.96 9.75
CA THR A 222 -14.39 16.03 8.30
C THR A 222 -14.56 17.48 7.85
N PHE A 223 -13.95 17.84 6.73
CA PHE A 223 -14.00 19.18 6.14
C PHE A 223 -14.34 19.06 4.65
N ILE A 224 -15.07 20.07 4.15
CA ILE A 224 -15.35 20.24 2.72
C ILE A 224 -14.61 21.50 2.29
N ASP A 225 -13.63 21.32 1.41
CA ASP A 225 -12.89 22.42 0.82
C ASP A 225 -13.57 22.81 -0.49
N ASN A 226 -14.00 24.07 -0.57
CA ASN A 226 -14.66 24.60 -1.76
C ASN A 226 -13.65 25.33 -2.67
N ASP A 227 -13.93 25.35 -3.97
CA ASP A 227 -13.20 26.16 -4.94
C ASP A 227 -13.58 27.66 -4.84
N ALA A 228 -13.00 28.48 -5.73
CA ALA A 228 -13.26 29.92 -5.78
C ALA A 228 -14.72 30.27 -6.11
N GLU A 229 -15.48 29.34 -6.70
CA GLU A 229 -16.90 29.50 -7.02
C GLU A 229 -17.82 29.00 -5.87
N GLY A 230 -17.24 28.51 -4.78
CA GLY A 230 -17.96 27.97 -3.63
C GLY A 230 -18.46 26.53 -3.83
N LYS A 231 -18.02 25.83 -4.89
CA LYS A 231 -18.38 24.43 -5.14
C LYS A 231 -17.40 23.48 -4.42
N PRO A 232 -17.87 22.33 -3.90
CA PRO A 232 -16.98 21.35 -3.27
C PRO A 232 -15.89 20.87 -4.23
N ALA A 233 -14.62 21.03 -3.84
CA ALA A 233 -13.46 20.59 -4.60
C ALA A 233 -12.79 19.37 -3.96
N TYR A 234 -12.69 19.35 -2.63
CA TYR A 234 -12.12 18.23 -1.87
C TYR A 234 -12.95 17.91 -0.62
N VAL A 235 -12.93 16.62 -0.25
CA VAL A 235 -13.43 16.13 1.04
C VAL A 235 -12.24 15.63 1.85
N GLU A 236 -11.94 16.29 2.96
CA GLU A 236 -10.87 15.91 3.88
C GLU A 236 -11.46 15.25 5.13
N THR A 237 -10.85 14.15 5.59
CA THR A 237 -11.11 13.58 6.91
C THR A 237 -9.81 13.46 7.69
N ARG A 238 -9.83 13.73 9.00
CA ARG A 238 -8.64 13.65 9.86
C ARG A 238 -8.74 12.49 10.82
N ILE A 239 -7.67 11.70 10.89
CA ILE A 239 -7.60 10.53 11.77
C ILE A 239 -6.50 10.73 12.80
N GLY A 240 -6.88 10.80 14.08
CA GLY A 240 -5.94 10.99 15.18
C GLY A 240 -5.28 9.68 15.63
N ARG A 241 -5.88 8.51 15.34
CA ARG A 241 -5.34 7.18 15.69
C ARG A 241 -5.32 6.20 14.51
N HIS A 242 -4.14 6.05 13.88
CA HIS A 242 -3.93 5.13 12.74
C HIS A 242 -2.72 4.20 12.91
N LYS A 243 -2.69 3.08 12.16
CA LYS A 243 -1.66 2.02 12.27
C LYS A 243 -0.21 2.50 12.03
N THR A 244 -0.02 3.67 11.43
CA THR A 244 1.30 4.22 11.06
C THR A 244 1.74 5.40 11.94
N MET A 245 1.02 5.73 13.02
CA MET A 245 1.37 6.84 13.93
C MET A 245 2.76 6.77 14.55
N SER A 246 3.33 5.57 14.68
CA SER A 246 4.68 5.38 15.22
C SER A 246 5.79 5.57 14.17
N SER A 247 5.45 5.75 12.88
CA SER A 247 6.43 6.08 11.84
C SER A 247 6.90 7.54 12.01
N GLN A 248 8.21 7.78 11.87
CA GLN A 248 8.85 9.05 12.22
C GLN A 248 8.20 10.29 11.56
N MET A 249 7.56 10.13 10.39
CA MET A 249 6.96 11.21 9.61
C MET A 249 5.54 11.63 10.07
N HIS A 250 4.85 10.82 10.89
CA HIS A 250 3.47 11.09 11.35
C HIS A 250 3.36 11.15 12.88
N ARG A 251 4.48 11.36 13.58
CA ARG A 251 4.51 11.38 15.04
C ARG A 251 3.71 12.59 15.53
N HIS A 252 2.61 12.34 16.24
CA HIS A 252 1.73 13.34 16.85
C HIS A 252 0.97 14.28 15.88
N GLN A 253 0.83 13.90 14.61
CA GLN A 253 0.00 14.64 13.64
C GLN A 253 -1.18 13.77 13.19
N PHE A 254 -2.34 14.40 13.00
CA PHE A 254 -3.46 13.76 12.33
C PHE A 254 -3.04 13.32 10.93
N LEU A 255 -3.53 12.16 10.47
CA LEU A 255 -3.40 11.77 9.07
C LEU A 255 -4.53 12.43 8.28
N PRO A 256 -4.26 13.40 7.37
CA PRO A 256 -5.29 13.95 6.49
C PRO A 256 -5.56 12.96 5.35
N MET A 257 -6.79 12.46 5.31
CA MET A 257 -7.30 11.63 4.23
C MET A 257 -8.18 12.46 3.31
N VAL A 258 -7.62 12.88 2.18
CA VAL A 258 -8.22 13.85 1.24
C VAL A 258 -8.69 13.14 -0.02
N ALA A 259 -9.94 13.36 -0.44
CA ALA A 259 -10.49 12.87 -1.69
C ALA A 259 -10.87 14.04 -2.61
N PRO A 260 -10.52 14.00 -3.92
CA PRO A 260 -11.09 14.92 -4.90
C PRO A 260 -12.59 14.66 -5.10
N VAL A 261 -13.35 15.72 -5.30
CA VAL A 261 -14.80 15.67 -5.59
C VAL A 261 -15.08 15.26 -7.04
N MET A 262 -14.20 15.59 -7.98
CA MET A 262 -14.34 15.14 -9.36
C MET A 262 -14.06 13.64 -9.47
N GLY A 263 -15.10 12.87 -9.76
CA GLY A 263 -15.03 11.41 -9.87
C GLY A 263 -14.70 10.90 -11.27
N VAL A 264 -14.46 9.58 -11.38
CA VAL A 264 -14.24 8.87 -12.66
C VAL A 264 -15.45 8.89 -13.62
N HIS A 265 -16.63 9.30 -13.13
CA HIS A 265 -17.82 9.51 -13.95
C HIS A 265 -17.84 10.90 -14.59
N GLY A 266 -16.89 11.78 -14.24
CA GLY A 266 -16.75 13.13 -14.80
C GLY A 266 -17.52 14.22 -14.04
N GLY A 267 -18.13 13.92 -12.89
CA GLY A 267 -18.89 14.88 -12.10
C GLY A 267 -18.62 14.84 -10.59
N ASP A 268 -19.40 15.63 -9.87
CA ASP A 268 -19.38 15.80 -8.41
C ASP A 268 -20.19 14.69 -7.73
N TRP A 269 -19.50 13.84 -6.96
CA TRP A 269 -20.13 12.79 -6.16
C TRP A 269 -20.41 13.21 -4.71
N ALA A 270 -19.81 14.29 -4.23
CA ALA A 270 -19.86 14.70 -2.84
C ALA A 270 -21.16 15.45 -2.52
N THR A 271 -21.60 16.34 -3.40
CA THR A 271 -22.86 17.09 -3.22
C THR A 271 -24.09 16.17 -3.13
N PRO A 272 -24.37 15.27 -4.10
CA PRO A 272 -25.51 14.35 -3.99
C PRO A 272 -25.38 13.43 -2.77
N TRP A 273 -24.16 12.98 -2.43
CA TRP A 273 -23.94 12.20 -1.21
C TRP A 273 -24.30 12.97 0.06
N MET A 274 -23.86 14.22 0.21
CA MET A 274 -24.19 15.07 1.35
C MET A 274 -25.69 15.31 1.47
N GLN A 275 -26.42 15.45 0.36
CA GLN A 275 -27.87 15.57 0.36
C GLN A 275 -28.55 14.32 0.90
N GLN A 276 -28.11 13.12 0.49
CA GLN A 276 -28.67 11.86 1.02
C GLN A 276 -28.36 11.69 2.51
N ARG A 277 -27.17 12.09 2.94
CA ARG A 277 -26.82 12.13 4.38
C ARG A 277 -27.73 13.05 5.17
N PHE A 278 -27.98 14.25 4.67
CA PHE A 278 -28.87 15.22 5.30
C PHE A 278 -30.30 14.67 5.46
N LYS A 279 -30.84 13.98 4.44
CA LYS A 279 -32.16 13.34 4.50
C LYS A 279 -32.28 12.28 5.61
N LEU A 280 -31.18 11.58 5.92
CA LEU A 280 -31.12 10.59 7.01
C LEU A 280 -30.74 11.21 8.36
N GLY A 281 -30.60 12.53 8.46
CA GLY A 281 -30.16 13.19 9.69
C GLY A 281 -28.71 12.85 10.09
N LEU A 282 -27.86 12.52 9.12
CA LEU A 282 -26.49 12.11 9.36
C LEU A 282 -25.54 13.30 9.39
N GLU A 283 -24.85 13.46 10.51
CA GLU A 283 -23.78 14.44 10.67
C GLU A 283 -22.41 13.82 10.36
N PHE A 284 -21.43 14.68 10.08
CA PHE A 284 -20.03 14.27 9.97
C PHE A 284 -19.34 14.32 11.34
N PRO A 285 -18.19 13.63 11.52
CA PRO A 285 -17.35 13.82 12.70
C PRO A 285 -16.99 15.30 12.92
N PRO A 286 -16.95 15.79 14.18
CA PRO A 286 -17.01 15.01 15.42
C PRO A 286 -18.41 14.66 15.94
N GLN A 287 -19.48 15.26 15.41
CA GLN A 287 -20.84 15.05 15.92
C GLN A 287 -21.46 13.71 15.46
N GLY A 288 -21.08 13.23 14.28
CA GLY A 288 -21.52 11.97 13.72
C GLY A 288 -20.39 11.09 13.19
N LEU A 289 -20.74 10.16 12.30
CA LEU A 289 -19.81 9.20 11.70
C LEU A 289 -19.84 9.30 10.18
N VAL A 290 -18.70 9.03 9.53
CA VAL A 290 -18.65 8.94 8.05
C VAL A 290 -19.62 7.88 7.51
N MET A 291 -19.72 6.72 8.16
CA MET A 291 -20.75 5.73 7.85
C MET A 291 -21.17 5.01 9.14
N PRO A 292 -22.26 5.44 9.79
CA PRO A 292 -22.87 4.65 10.86
C PRO A 292 -23.49 3.39 10.29
N ALA A 293 -23.55 2.34 11.11
CA ALA A 293 -24.34 1.17 10.76
C ALA A 293 -25.82 1.48 11.02
N PRO A 294 -26.75 1.24 10.08
CA PRO A 294 -28.17 1.28 10.41
C PRO A 294 -28.51 0.22 11.47
N ASP A 295 -29.41 0.56 12.38
CA ASP A 295 -29.98 -0.42 13.30
C ASP A 295 -31.07 -1.27 12.63
N LYS A 296 -31.69 -2.19 13.38
CA LYS A 296 -32.74 -3.09 12.86
C LYS A 296 -33.98 -2.34 12.34
N ASP A 297 -34.21 -1.12 12.82
CA ASP A 297 -35.36 -0.27 12.50
C ASP A 297 -34.97 0.80 11.45
N GLY A 298 -33.75 0.73 10.91
CA GLY A 298 -33.21 1.66 9.91
C GLY A 298 -32.80 3.02 10.48
N GLN A 299 -32.73 3.14 11.82
CA GLN A 299 -32.31 4.34 12.49
C GLN A 299 -30.78 4.48 12.53
N VAL A 300 -30.33 5.71 12.71
CA VAL A 300 -28.93 6.06 12.82
C VAL A 300 -28.38 5.57 14.16
N SER A 301 -27.33 4.75 14.10
CA SER A 301 -26.61 4.29 15.30
C SER A 301 -25.31 5.07 15.53
N GLN A 302 -24.77 4.99 16.74
CA GLN A 302 -23.43 5.49 17.09
C GLN A 302 -22.31 4.50 16.74
N ARG A 303 -22.67 3.30 16.26
CA ARG A 303 -21.73 2.28 15.82
C ARG A 303 -21.24 2.55 14.39
N PRO A 304 -19.92 2.58 14.14
CA PRO A 304 -19.42 2.60 12.76
C PRO A 304 -19.70 1.29 12.03
N LEU A 305 -19.94 1.39 10.71
CA LEU A 305 -20.02 0.21 9.85
C LEU A 305 -18.66 -0.49 9.76
N GLU A 306 -18.60 -1.78 10.09
CA GLU A 306 -17.33 -2.51 10.17
C GLU A 306 -16.80 -2.91 8.78
N SER A 307 -15.49 -3.18 8.70
CA SER A 307 -14.82 -3.54 7.44
C SER A 307 -15.36 -4.82 6.79
N GLY A 308 -15.94 -5.73 7.58
CA GLY A 308 -16.58 -6.95 7.08
C GLY A 308 -17.94 -6.67 6.43
N GLU A 309 -18.75 -5.84 7.08
CA GLU A 309 -20.07 -5.39 6.60
C GLU A 309 -19.92 -4.55 5.33
N CYS A 310 -18.97 -3.60 5.32
CA CYS A 310 -18.59 -2.85 4.13
C CYS A 310 -18.24 -3.77 2.95
N GLY A 311 -17.50 -4.85 3.19
CA GLY A 311 -17.16 -5.80 2.13
C GLY A 311 -18.38 -6.53 1.55
N LYS A 312 -19.36 -6.90 2.40
CA LYS A 312 -20.61 -7.53 1.96
C LYS A 312 -21.47 -6.54 1.17
N TRP A 313 -21.66 -5.35 1.72
CA TRP A 313 -22.46 -4.30 1.09
C TRP A 313 -21.90 -3.88 -0.26
N LEU A 314 -20.57 -3.76 -0.37
CA LEU A 314 -19.89 -3.48 -1.63
C LEU A 314 -20.14 -4.57 -2.68
N ARG A 315 -20.03 -5.86 -2.32
CA ARG A 315 -20.28 -6.94 -3.28
C ARG A 315 -21.74 -7.00 -3.72
N ARG A 316 -22.67 -6.75 -2.79
CA ARG A 316 -24.09 -6.63 -3.10
C ARG A 316 -24.38 -5.53 -4.12
N LEU A 317 -23.94 -4.29 -3.88
CA LEU A 317 -24.21 -3.17 -4.81
C LEU A 317 -23.59 -3.39 -6.19
N LEU A 318 -22.49 -4.13 -6.25
CA LEU A 318 -21.80 -4.46 -7.50
C LEU A 318 -22.35 -5.72 -8.19
N GLY A 319 -23.40 -6.35 -7.64
CA GLY A 319 -23.97 -7.59 -8.20
C GLY A 319 -23.03 -8.78 -8.16
N LEU A 320 -22.06 -8.78 -7.23
CA LEU A 320 -21.05 -9.85 -7.10
C LEU A 320 -21.49 -10.98 -6.16
N ASP A 321 -22.59 -10.79 -5.43
CA ASP A 321 -23.15 -11.78 -4.51
C ASP A 321 -24.34 -12.54 -5.15
N VAL A 322 -24.14 -13.23 -6.30
CA VAL A 322 -25.10 -14.25 -6.78
C VAL A 322 -24.39 -15.39 -7.53
N ALA A 323 -24.73 -16.62 -7.11
CA ALA A 323 -24.48 -17.94 -7.71
C ALA A 323 -23.16 -18.66 -7.36
N ALA A 324 -23.34 -19.72 -6.56
CA ALA A 324 -22.47 -20.87 -6.39
C ALA A 324 -21.86 -21.33 -7.73
N GLY A 325 -20.54 -21.53 -7.75
CA GLY A 325 -19.86 -22.25 -8.82
C GLY A 325 -18.96 -21.44 -9.75
N SER A 326 -18.90 -20.10 -9.64
CA SER A 326 -17.82 -19.38 -10.33
C SER A 326 -16.56 -19.40 -9.46
N ASP A 327 -15.49 -19.91 -10.04
CA ASP A 327 -14.12 -19.70 -9.60
C ASP A 327 -13.83 -18.20 -9.65
N SER A 328 -14.33 -17.45 -8.66
CA SER A 328 -14.11 -16.01 -8.59
C SER A 328 -12.71 -15.77 -8.06
N SER A 329 -11.74 -15.89 -8.97
CA SER A 329 -10.35 -15.45 -8.80
C SER A 329 -10.25 -14.01 -8.27
N ARG A 330 -11.33 -13.23 -8.36
CA ARG A 330 -11.40 -11.81 -8.03
C ARG A 330 -12.13 -11.54 -6.70
N ARG A 331 -11.35 -11.41 -5.63
CA ARG A 331 -11.86 -11.13 -4.27
C ARG A 331 -12.12 -9.64 -4.01
N VAL A 332 -13.37 -9.21 -3.93
CA VAL A 332 -13.74 -7.82 -3.52
C VAL A 332 -14.03 -7.71 -2.02
N SER A 333 -13.46 -6.70 -1.37
CA SER A 333 -13.67 -6.40 0.07
C SER A 333 -13.44 -4.92 0.37
N SER A 334 -13.58 -4.49 1.63
CA SER A 334 -13.24 -3.12 2.05
C SER A 334 -11.79 -2.70 1.71
N HIS A 335 -10.86 -3.66 1.59
CA HIS A 335 -9.49 -3.38 1.15
C HIS A 335 -9.38 -3.04 -0.34
N SER A 336 -10.36 -3.41 -1.16
CA SER A 336 -10.42 -3.06 -2.58
C SER A 336 -10.38 -1.55 -2.74
N LEU A 337 -11.14 -0.80 -1.93
CA LEU A 337 -11.23 0.66 -1.95
C LEU A 337 -9.85 1.33 -1.83
N LYS A 338 -9.01 0.91 -0.88
CA LYS A 338 -7.62 1.42 -0.76
C LYS A 338 -6.79 1.15 -2.02
N SER A 339 -6.94 -0.04 -2.58
CA SER A 339 -6.08 -0.51 -3.67
C SER A 339 -6.48 0.03 -5.05
N THR A 340 -7.73 0.45 -5.25
CA THR A 340 -8.24 0.80 -6.59
C THR A 340 -7.45 1.93 -7.24
N MET A 341 -7.45 3.13 -6.64
CA MET A 341 -6.74 4.28 -7.23
C MET A 341 -5.23 4.07 -7.27
N LEU A 342 -4.65 3.39 -6.27
CA LEU A 342 -3.22 3.06 -6.26
C LEU A 342 -2.83 2.09 -7.39
N SER A 343 -3.71 1.14 -7.72
CA SER A 343 -3.53 0.23 -8.85
C SER A 343 -3.67 0.96 -10.18
N PHE A 344 -4.63 1.90 -10.31
CA PHE A 344 -4.78 2.71 -11.52
C PHE A 344 -3.55 3.61 -11.73
N ALA A 345 -3.08 4.27 -10.66
CA ALA A 345 -1.85 5.05 -10.67
C ALA A 345 -0.64 4.22 -11.13
N ALA A 346 -0.48 3.00 -10.60
CA ALA A 346 0.58 2.09 -11.02
C ALA A 346 0.49 1.77 -12.53
N LYS A 347 -0.69 1.35 -13.00
CA LYS A 347 -0.94 1.04 -14.42
C LYS A 347 -0.70 2.22 -15.35
N ARG A 348 -0.95 3.45 -14.89
CA ARG A 348 -0.69 4.67 -15.66
C ARG A 348 0.77 5.11 -15.65
N GLY A 349 1.62 4.41 -14.90
CA GLY A 349 3.06 4.66 -14.85
C GLY A 349 3.48 5.74 -13.85
N LEU A 350 2.65 6.08 -12.85
CA LEU A 350 3.05 7.05 -11.81
C LEU A 350 4.28 6.56 -11.06
N SER A 351 5.16 7.49 -10.71
CA SER A 351 6.42 7.19 -10.03
C SER A 351 6.18 6.48 -8.68
N VAL A 352 7.18 5.72 -8.22
CA VAL A 352 7.10 5.08 -6.89
C VAL A 352 6.93 6.12 -5.76
N PRO A 353 7.68 7.24 -5.73
CA PRO A 353 7.47 8.31 -4.75
C PRO A 353 6.02 8.84 -4.74
N ASP A 354 5.45 9.15 -5.90
CA ASP A 354 4.08 9.71 -5.97
C ASP A 354 3.06 8.70 -5.44
N ARG A 355 3.23 7.41 -5.77
CA ARG A 355 2.34 6.35 -5.28
C ARG A 355 2.48 6.11 -3.77
N LEU A 356 3.68 6.26 -3.22
CA LEU A 356 3.89 6.21 -1.76
C LEU A 356 3.17 7.37 -1.08
N MET A 357 3.30 8.59 -1.61
CA MET A 357 2.61 9.78 -1.11
C MET A 357 1.08 9.64 -1.19
N LEU A 358 0.54 9.22 -2.34
CA LEU A 358 -0.89 8.94 -2.51
C LEU A 358 -1.41 7.87 -1.55
N GLY A 359 -0.58 6.88 -1.19
CA GLY A 359 -0.91 5.80 -0.26
C GLY A 359 -0.73 6.13 1.23
N TYR A 360 -0.21 7.32 1.54
CA TYR A 360 0.23 7.77 2.87
C TYR A 360 1.35 6.91 3.47
N HIS A 361 2.40 6.70 2.69
CA HIS A 361 3.57 5.92 3.08
C HIS A 361 4.83 6.79 3.06
N ALA A 362 5.54 6.83 4.19
CA ALA A 362 6.68 7.71 4.39
C ALA A 362 7.99 7.24 3.71
N SER A 363 8.30 5.94 3.68
CA SER A 363 9.65 5.52 3.24
C SER A 363 9.82 4.05 2.81
N GLN A 364 8.76 3.24 2.78
CA GLN A 364 8.91 1.81 2.45
C GLN A 364 8.51 1.54 1.00
N MET A 365 9.50 1.46 0.10
CA MET A 365 9.31 1.11 -1.32
C MET A 365 8.50 -0.18 -1.51
N HIS A 366 8.63 -1.16 -0.60
CA HIS A 366 7.82 -2.38 -0.58
C HIS A 366 6.32 -2.09 -0.45
N MET A 367 5.89 -1.03 0.23
CA MET A 367 4.47 -0.66 0.35
C MET A 367 3.88 -0.17 -0.97
N ALA A 368 4.65 0.54 -1.80
CA ALA A 368 4.23 0.84 -3.17
C ALA A 368 4.04 -0.45 -3.96
N MET A 369 4.95 -1.41 -3.82
CA MET A 369 4.87 -2.71 -4.50
C MET A 369 3.69 -3.59 -4.03
N VAL A 370 3.28 -3.49 -2.76
CA VAL A 370 2.13 -4.25 -2.21
C VAL A 370 0.78 -3.82 -2.82
N TYR A 371 0.65 -2.55 -3.21
CA TYR A 371 -0.55 -2.03 -3.89
C TYR A 371 -0.36 -1.88 -5.42
N SER A 372 0.88 -1.91 -5.88
CA SER A 372 1.27 -1.93 -7.29
C SER A 372 1.20 -3.35 -7.82
N ARG A 373 0.03 -3.74 -8.29
CA ARG A 373 -0.15 -5.01 -9.01
C ARG A 373 0.73 -5.10 -10.26
N ASP A 374 0.98 -3.94 -10.88
CA ASP A 374 1.70 -3.80 -12.15
C ASP A 374 2.92 -2.88 -11.98
N GLY A 375 3.88 -3.28 -11.14
CA GLY A 375 5.11 -2.49 -10.91
C GLY A 375 5.91 -2.18 -12.18
N ALA A 376 5.76 -3.03 -13.20
CA ALA A 376 6.40 -2.88 -14.50
C ALA A 376 5.62 -1.99 -15.48
N ALA A 377 4.40 -1.52 -15.16
CA ALA A 377 3.55 -0.81 -16.12
C ALA A 377 4.23 0.43 -16.73
N ALA A 378 4.95 1.22 -15.93
CA ALA A 378 5.74 2.34 -16.45
C ALA A 378 6.78 1.89 -17.48
N SER A 379 7.50 0.80 -17.19
CA SER A 379 8.50 0.22 -18.08
C SER A 379 7.87 -0.41 -19.32
N LEU A 380 6.68 -0.99 -19.20
CA LEU A 380 5.94 -1.55 -20.33
C LEU A 380 5.42 -0.46 -21.26
N ILE A 381 4.93 0.67 -20.76
CA ILE A 381 4.56 1.84 -21.60
C ILE A 381 5.77 2.35 -22.38
N LEU A 382 6.96 2.36 -21.77
CA LEU A 382 8.20 2.73 -22.46
C LEU A 382 8.57 1.69 -23.53
N LEU A 383 8.38 0.40 -23.25
CA LEU A 383 8.62 -0.67 -24.21
C LEU A 383 7.62 -0.62 -25.37
N GLU A 384 6.34 -0.36 -25.12
CA GLU A 384 5.29 -0.17 -26.13
C GLU A 384 5.67 0.99 -27.06
N ARG A 385 6.05 2.14 -26.50
CA ARG A 385 6.54 3.28 -27.30
C ARG A 385 7.77 2.93 -28.12
N LEU A 386 8.74 2.21 -27.54
CA LEU A 386 9.91 1.75 -28.27
C LEU A 386 9.53 0.81 -29.42
N ILE A 387 8.56 -0.09 -29.20
CA ILE A 387 8.04 -0.97 -30.25
C ILE A 387 7.37 -0.14 -31.35
N ASP A 388 6.55 0.85 -30.99
CA ASP A 388 5.91 1.76 -31.94
C ASP A 388 6.96 2.54 -32.76
N GLU A 389 8.01 3.07 -32.11
CA GLU A 389 9.13 3.78 -32.76
C GLU A 389 9.90 2.87 -33.74
N ILE A 390 10.10 1.60 -33.39
CA ILE A 390 10.75 0.60 -34.26
C ILE A 390 9.85 0.26 -35.45
N GLU A 391 8.56 0.06 -35.23
CA GLU A 391 7.58 -0.29 -36.27
C GLU A 391 7.40 0.84 -37.29
N HIS A 392 7.30 2.08 -36.80
CA HIS A 392 7.06 3.25 -37.63
C HIS A 392 8.36 3.89 -38.17
N GLY A 393 9.51 3.24 -37.93
CA GLY A 393 10.78 3.49 -38.60
C GLY A 393 11.12 4.95 -38.88
N ASP A 394 11.73 5.65 -37.91
CA ASP A 394 12.60 6.80 -38.19
C ASP A 394 11.95 7.98 -38.97
N GLU A 395 10.63 8.18 -38.92
CA GLU A 395 9.99 9.39 -39.50
C GLU A 395 10.30 10.67 -38.70
N LEU A 396 10.91 10.58 -37.50
CA LEU A 396 11.27 11.72 -36.66
C LEU A 396 12.71 12.25 -36.85
N GLN A 397 13.54 11.67 -37.72
CA GLN A 397 14.88 12.22 -38.05
C GLN A 397 14.90 13.21 -39.22
N LYS A 398 13.75 13.61 -39.79
CA LYS A 398 13.71 14.52 -40.95
C LYS A 398 13.17 15.93 -40.73
N SER A 399 12.88 16.37 -39.50
CA SER A 399 12.46 17.76 -39.28
C SER A 399 12.98 18.37 -37.98
N SER A 400 14.20 18.91 -38.04
CA SER A 400 14.58 20.23 -37.48
C SER A 400 16.10 20.36 -37.37
N SER A 401 16.75 20.58 -38.53
CA SER A 401 17.97 21.37 -38.55
C SER A 401 17.57 22.84 -38.63
N SER A 402 17.45 23.50 -37.49
CA SER A 402 17.45 24.96 -37.44
C SER A 402 17.79 25.44 -36.03
N ASP A 403 18.93 26.13 -35.97
CA ASP A 403 19.50 26.83 -34.83
C ASP A 403 18.50 27.74 -34.09
N SER A 404 18.71 27.94 -32.78
CA SER A 404 18.89 29.27 -32.15
C SER A 404 18.96 29.21 -30.61
N THR A 405 20.16 29.52 -30.09
CA THR A 405 20.56 30.35 -28.94
C THR A 405 19.62 30.69 -27.76
N SER A 406 20.17 30.53 -26.53
CA SER A 406 20.02 31.33 -25.28
C SER A 406 18.60 31.52 -24.69
N SER A 407 18.33 31.61 -23.38
CA SER A 407 19.04 32.16 -22.23
C SER A 407 18.35 31.71 -20.92
N SER A 408 19.07 31.83 -19.80
CA SER A 408 18.61 31.67 -18.42
C SER A 408 17.48 32.64 -18.04
N ASP A 409 16.50 32.19 -17.23
CA ASP A 409 16.00 32.99 -16.11
C ASP A 409 15.19 32.18 -15.07
N SER A 410 15.11 32.73 -13.86
CA SER A 410 14.69 32.10 -12.61
C SER A 410 13.21 32.34 -12.26
N SER A 411 12.66 31.40 -11.45
CA SER A 411 11.54 31.54 -10.49
C SER A 411 10.11 31.15 -10.91
N SER A 412 9.39 30.63 -9.89
CA SER A 412 8.01 30.12 -9.81
C SER A 412 7.77 28.67 -10.29
N GLY A 413 7.56 27.78 -9.31
CA GLY A 413 7.31 26.36 -9.53
C GLY A 413 5.91 26.10 -10.09
N GLY A 414 5.81 26.13 -11.42
CA GLY A 414 4.82 25.39 -12.17
C GLY A 414 5.31 23.96 -12.44
N ILE A 415 4.37 23.02 -12.58
CA ILE A 415 4.66 21.66 -13.02
C ILE A 415 5.40 21.74 -14.37
N PRO A 416 6.57 21.11 -14.54
CA PRO A 416 7.28 21.15 -15.81
C PRO A 416 6.46 20.42 -16.89
N GLU A 417 5.94 21.17 -17.85
CA GLU A 417 5.60 20.62 -19.17
C GLU A 417 6.90 20.27 -19.88
N ASN A 418 6.95 19.09 -20.50
CA ASN A 418 8.12 18.40 -21.06
C ASN A 418 8.99 17.62 -20.06
N HIS A 419 8.61 16.35 -19.85
CA HIS A 419 9.62 15.31 -19.72
C HIS A 419 10.42 15.24 -21.04
N GLY A 420 11.46 16.05 -21.14
CA GLY A 420 12.50 15.92 -22.15
C GLY A 420 13.23 14.60 -21.97
N LEU A 421 12.71 13.53 -22.58
CA LEU A 421 13.40 12.25 -22.72
C LEU A 421 13.53 11.81 -24.19
N ASN A 422 13.37 12.76 -25.14
CA ASN A 422 13.84 12.60 -26.52
C ASN A 422 15.34 12.93 -26.61
N LYS A 423 16.18 12.16 -25.92
CA LYS A 423 17.56 11.99 -26.38
C LYS A 423 17.65 10.59 -26.97
N VAL A 424 17.29 10.50 -28.25
CA VAL A 424 17.73 9.40 -29.11
C VAL A 424 19.22 9.28 -28.88
N PHE A 425 19.66 8.18 -28.28
CA PHE A 425 21.06 7.98 -27.90
C PHE A 425 21.84 7.63 -29.16
N ALA A 426 22.06 8.62 -30.02
CA ALA A 426 23.03 8.53 -31.08
C ALA A 426 24.43 8.64 -30.45
N PRO A 427 25.39 7.76 -30.79
CA PRO A 427 26.76 7.91 -30.33
C PRO A 427 27.27 9.30 -30.71
N PRO A 428 27.98 10.00 -29.81
CA PRO A 428 28.48 11.35 -30.08
C PRO A 428 29.35 11.34 -31.34
N LYS A 429 29.21 12.36 -32.19
CA LYS A 429 30.07 12.50 -33.35
C LYS A 429 31.48 12.92 -32.91
N PRO A 430 32.54 12.35 -33.50
CA PRO A 430 33.90 12.80 -33.21
C PRO A 430 34.07 14.27 -33.64
N PRO A 431 34.82 15.09 -32.87
CA PRO A 431 35.16 16.44 -33.30
C PRO A 431 35.96 16.43 -34.61
N GLU A 432 35.92 17.53 -35.35
CA GLU A 432 36.55 17.64 -36.67
C GLU A 432 38.05 17.31 -36.62
N GLY A 433 38.51 16.47 -37.56
CA GLY A 433 39.91 16.00 -37.64
C GLY A 433 40.26 14.76 -36.78
N PHE A 434 39.43 14.37 -35.80
CA PHE A 434 39.68 13.16 -35.01
C PHE A 434 39.33 11.89 -35.81
N GLN A 435 40.13 10.84 -35.67
CA GLN A 435 39.89 9.55 -36.33
C GLN A 435 39.25 8.55 -35.36
N SER A 436 38.18 7.90 -35.81
CA SER A 436 37.46 6.87 -35.07
C SER A 436 38.03 5.47 -35.31
N TRP A 437 38.18 4.71 -34.23
CA TRP A 437 38.67 3.34 -34.25
C TRP A 437 37.74 2.44 -33.45
N GLN A 438 37.36 1.29 -34.02
CA GLN A 438 36.50 0.33 -33.36
C GLN A 438 37.26 -0.93 -32.97
N HIS A 439 37.09 -1.37 -31.74
CA HIS A 439 37.62 -2.65 -31.28
C HIS A 439 36.82 -3.82 -31.91
N ALA A 440 37.49 -4.75 -32.59
CA ALA A 440 36.87 -5.84 -33.35
C ALA A 440 35.90 -6.70 -32.52
N LYS A 441 36.30 -7.04 -31.27
CA LYS A 441 35.49 -7.83 -30.32
C LYS A 441 34.50 -7.02 -29.47
N LEU A 442 34.96 -5.98 -28.77
CA LEU A 442 34.14 -5.20 -27.84
C LEU A 442 33.24 -4.16 -28.51
N LYS A 443 33.41 -3.93 -29.82
CA LYS A 443 32.72 -2.90 -30.61
C LYS A 443 32.86 -1.47 -30.09
N THR A 444 33.69 -1.26 -29.06
CA THR A 444 33.91 0.05 -28.44
C THR A 444 34.64 0.98 -29.40
N VAL A 445 34.13 2.20 -29.55
CA VAL A 445 34.71 3.24 -30.40
C VAL A 445 35.64 4.15 -29.58
N HIS A 446 36.86 4.32 -30.06
CA HIS A 446 37.91 5.20 -29.53
C HIS A 446 38.30 6.26 -30.56
N LEU A 447 38.90 7.36 -30.09
CA LEU A 447 39.37 8.45 -30.95
C LEU A 447 40.89 8.58 -30.88
N THR A 448 41.53 8.92 -32.00
CA THR A 448 42.90 9.46 -32.06
C THR A 448 42.87 10.91 -32.56
N GLU A 449 43.79 11.72 -32.04
CA GLU A 449 43.96 13.13 -32.42
C GLU A 449 44.50 13.26 -33.86
N PRO A 450 44.20 14.34 -34.61
CA PRO A 450 44.80 14.58 -35.91
C PRO A 450 46.32 14.39 -35.92
N GLY A 451 46.84 13.59 -36.84
CA GLY A 451 48.28 13.29 -36.97
C GLY A 451 48.81 12.19 -36.04
N TYR A 452 48.05 11.75 -35.03
CA TYR A 452 48.43 10.65 -34.13
C TYR A 452 47.66 9.37 -34.48
N PHE A 453 48.39 8.24 -34.55
CA PHE A 453 47.80 6.95 -34.96
C PHE A 453 48.22 5.75 -34.09
N ARG A 454 49.04 5.98 -33.05
CA ARG A 454 49.54 4.92 -32.16
C ARG A 454 48.89 4.91 -30.77
N VAL A 455 48.27 6.02 -30.36
CA VAL A 455 47.67 6.18 -29.03
C VAL A 455 46.33 6.90 -29.16
N PHE A 456 45.31 6.41 -28.46
CA PHE A 456 44.00 7.04 -28.36
C PHE A 456 44.04 8.25 -27.43
N VAL A 457 43.09 9.17 -27.57
CA VAL A 457 42.92 10.36 -26.71
C VAL A 457 42.77 9.97 -25.22
N CYS A 458 42.25 8.77 -24.92
CA CYS A 458 42.19 8.25 -23.56
C CYS A 458 43.54 7.76 -22.99
N GLY A 459 44.62 7.79 -23.76
CA GLY A 459 45.97 7.35 -23.37
C GLY A 459 46.27 5.87 -23.61
N ARG A 460 45.30 5.08 -24.10
CA ARG A 460 45.51 3.65 -24.43
C ARG A 460 46.17 3.50 -25.81
N PRO A 461 47.08 2.54 -26.00
CA PRO A 461 47.69 2.30 -27.31
C PRO A 461 46.70 1.68 -28.30
N VAL A 462 46.89 1.97 -29.59
CA VAL A 462 46.16 1.32 -30.68
C VAL A 462 46.72 -0.09 -30.85
N GLY A 463 45.98 -1.09 -30.35
CA GLY A 463 46.34 -2.51 -30.50
C GLY A 463 45.83 -3.11 -31.81
N SER A 464 46.34 -4.30 -32.17
CA SER A 464 46.00 -5.04 -33.40
C SER A 464 44.51 -5.36 -33.61
N PHE A 465 43.71 -5.30 -32.55
CA PHE A 465 42.26 -5.52 -32.59
C PHE A 465 41.45 -4.25 -32.89
N HIS A 466 42.07 -3.12 -33.17
CA HIS A 466 41.38 -1.88 -33.54
C HIS A 466 41.50 -1.63 -35.03
N HIS A 467 40.37 -1.38 -35.67
CA HIS A 467 40.32 -0.97 -37.08
C HIS A 467 39.70 0.42 -37.19
N ARG A 468 40.15 1.20 -38.17
CA ARG A 468 39.58 2.51 -38.45
C ARG A 468 38.18 2.34 -39.02
N ILE A 469 37.26 3.18 -38.57
CA ILE A 469 35.91 3.26 -39.12
C ILE A 469 35.73 4.63 -39.77
N THR A 470 35.17 4.65 -40.97
CA THR A 470 34.84 5.87 -41.74
C THR A 470 33.34 6.15 -41.76
N GLN A 471 32.52 5.20 -41.33
CA GLN A 471 31.07 5.34 -41.19
C GLN A 471 30.70 5.63 -39.74
N ASP A 472 29.59 6.36 -39.55
CA ASP A 472 29.04 6.62 -38.23
C ASP A 472 28.70 5.28 -37.55
N PRO A 473 29.11 5.08 -36.28
CA PRO A 473 28.81 3.86 -35.57
C PRO A 473 27.30 3.73 -35.36
N ARG A 474 26.79 2.48 -35.37
CA ARG A 474 25.38 2.20 -35.06
C ARG A 474 24.97 2.84 -33.74
N PHE A 475 23.69 3.19 -33.59
CA PHE A 475 23.15 3.85 -32.40
C PHE A 475 23.44 3.10 -31.07
N ASP A 476 23.61 1.78 -31.12
CA ASP A 476 23.91 0.92 -29.97
C ASP A 476 25.40 0.63 -29.76
N SER A 477 26.29 1.26 -30.53
CA SER A 477 27.73 1.02 -30.43
C SER A 477 28.29 1.64 -29.15
N PRO A 478 28.97 0.86 -28.28
CA PRO A 478 29.57 1.41 -27.08
C PRO A 478 30.68 2.41 -27.44
N VAL A 479 30.73 3.56 -26.77
CA VAL A 479 31.76 4.59 -27.00
C VAL A 479 32.68 4.76 -25.79
N CYS A 480 33.96 5.04 -26.05
CA CYS A 480 34.90 5.41 -25.00
C CYS A 480 34.69 6.88 -24.61
N TRP A 481 33.84 7.14 -23.63
CA TRP A 481 33.54 8.50 -23.15
C TRP A 481 34.78 9.32 -22.75
N ALA A 482 35.85 8.68 -22.29
CA ALA A 482 37.12 9.37 -22.02
C ALA A 482 37.77 9.96 -23.27
N CYS A 483 37.65 9.30 -24.43
CA CYS A 483 38.13 9.86 -25.70
C CYS A 483 37.26 11.04 -26.13
N PHE A 484 35.93 10.85 -26.14
CA PHE A 484 34.99 11.86 -26.63
C PHE A 484 34.97 13.12 -25.76
N ASN A 485 35.00 12.98 -24.43
CA ASN A 485 35.01 14.13 -23.53
C ASN A 485 36.34 14.92 -23.59
N LYS A 486 37.47 14.25 -23.77
CA LYS A 486 38.78 14.92 -23.92
C LYS A 486 38.92 15.61 -25.27
N ALA A 487 38.45 14.98 -26.34
CA ALA A 487 38.44 15.57 -27.68
C ALA A 487 37.54 16.83 -27.72
N ALA A 488 36.39 16.80 -27.06
CA ALA A 488 35.51 17.97 -26.95
C ALA A 488 36.17 19.15 -26.21
N ARG A 489 36.93 18.88 -25.13
CA ARG A 489 37.63 19.92 -24.36
C ARG A 489 38.88 20.48 -25.04
N GLY A 490 39.51 19.73 -25.95
CA GLY A 490 40.70 20.17 -26.69
C GLY A 490 40.39 21.25 -27.73
N ASN A 491 39.23 21.19 -28.37
CA ASN A 491 38.80 22.19 -29.36
C ASN A 491 38.49 23.56 -28.75
N GLU A 492 38.09 23.64 -27.49
CA GLU A 492 37.81 24.92 -26.80
C GLU A 492 39.09 25.72 -26.49
N GLN A 493 40.26 25.09 -26.47
CA GLN A 493 41.55 25.74 -26.18
C GLN A 493 42.34 26.19 -27.42
N GLN A 494 41.89 25.84 -28.63
CA GLN A 494 42.52 26.27 -29.91
C GLN A 494 41.73 27.39 -30.62
N ALA A 495 40.56 27.78 -30.09
CA ALA A 495 39.70 28.82 -30.67
C ALA A 495 39.76 30.17 -29.93
N THR A 496 40.80 30.39 -29.12
CA THR A 496 41.12 31.68 -28.46
C THR A 496 42.44 32.23 -28.94
#